data_AF-A0A836UYD4-F1
#
_entry.id   AF-A0A836UYD4-F1
#
_cell.length_a   1.000
_cell.length_b   1.000
_cell.length_c   1.000
_cell.angle_alpha   90.00
_cell.angle_beta   90.00
_cell.angle_gamma   90.00
#
_symmetry.space_group_name_H-M   'P 1'
#
loop_
_entity.id
_entity.type
_entity.pdbx_description
1 polymer ?
#
loop_
_entity_poly.entity_id
_entity_poly.type
_entity_poly.pdbx_seq_one_letter_code
_entity_poly.pdbx_strand_id
1 'polypeptide(L)'
;ISAIVKYHLTEGYRQVTNDAMDIQGGSGICLGPRNLVGAAYMAIPIAITVEGANILTRSMIIFGQGAIRCHPYVLDELRATAMEDHTAALRQFDTALTSHIGFFISNAVRSLVLGITRGRFSSAPLRSADKRYYQRLNWMCAAFALTADAVMLSLGGSLKRREKISARLGDVLSHLYLASATLKRFHDQGYQASDRGLFRWSMAHSMNEIEKALDGVFLNLRSRPLAWLLRRLVFPLGARFSAPHDRYGQRAAQVLLKPSAARDRLTKGIFITDDLQFKEGLLDIALAAVVAAEPVEHKLRAAVHAGLLPAIEGAGVMDTAVAEDIISAEEAELLRSANEYRRAVIEVDSYEPDEAFGGDSKSSSQSFSDPVEITG
;
A
#
# COMPACT_ATOMS: atom_id res chain seq x y z
N ILE A 1 -1.15 14.55 -8.77
CA ILE A 1 -1.66 13.93 -7.51
C ILE A 1 -2.60 12.77 -7.82
N SER A 2 -3.67 12.97 -8.61
CA SER A 2 -4.58 11.87 -9.03
C SER A 2 -3.85 10.64 -9.56
N ALA A 3 -2.87 10.81 -10.45
CA ALA A 3 -2.04 9.71 -10.98
C ALA A 3 -1.27 8.93 -9.89
N ILE A 4 -0.78 9.62 -8.84
CA ILE A 4 -0.09 8.97 -7.71
C ILE A 4 -1.10 8.11 -6.95
N VAL A 5 -2.25 8.68 -6.61
CA VAL A 5 -3.31 8.01 -5.84
C VAL A 5 -3.84 6.80 -6.62
N LYS A 6 -4.20 6.98 -7.90
CA LYS A 6 -4.67 5.90 -8.77
C LYS A 6 -3.67 4.76 -8.84
N TYR A 7 -2.40 5.06 -9.13
CA TYR A 7 -1.37 4.03 -9.25
C TYR A 7 -1.17 3.26 -7.94
N HIS A 8 -0.94 3.97 -6.82
CA HIS A 8 -0.64 3.32 -5.54
C HIS A 8 -1.83 2.59 -4.92
N LEU A 9 -3.06 3.11 -5.06
CA LEU A 9 -4.24 2.42 -4.54
C LEU A 9 -4.55 1.15 -5.33
N THR A 10 -4.44 1.18 -6.66
CA THR A 10 -4.74 0.00 -7.49
C THR A 10 -3.64 -1.05 -7.43
N GLU A 11 -2.38 -0.65 -7.26
CA GLU A 11 -1.28 -1.59 -7.03
C GLU A 11 -1.32 -2.17 -5.60
N GLY A 12 -1.68 -1.35 -4.61
CA GLY A 12 -1.96 -1.82 -3.25
C GLY A 12 -3.14 -2.77 -3.20
N TYR A 13 -4.21 -2.49 -3.95
CA TYR A 13 -5.36 -3.39 -4.10
C TYR A 13 -4.94 -4.76 -4.66
N ARG A 14 -4.10 -4.80 -5.71
CA ARG A 14 -3.55 -6.05 -6.23
C ARG A 14 -2.80 -6.83 -5.14
N GLN A 15 -1.87 -6.17 -4.44
CA GLN A 15 -1.03 -6.81 -3.43
C GLN A 15 -1.87 -7.36 -2.27
N VAL A 16 -2.72 -6.52 -1.68
CA VAL A 16 -3.57 -6.92 -0.54
C VAL A 16 -4.54 -8.04 -0.93
N THR A 17 -5.08 -8.02 -2.14
CA THR A 17 -5.97 -9.09 -2.61
C THR A 17 -5.21 -10.41 -2.80
N ASN A 18 -3.99 -10.37 -3.33
CA ASN A 18 -3.14 -11.56 -3.43
C ASN A 18 -2.78 -12.11 -2.05
N ASP A 19 -2.38 -11.24 -1.11
CA ASP A 19 -2.07 -11.65 0.27
C ASP A 19 -3.32 -12.25 0.95
N ALA A 20 -4.51 -11.70 0.66
CA ALA A 20 -5.77 -12.24 1.17
C ALA A 20 -6.10 -13.62 0.58
N MET A 21 -5.82 -13.84 -0.71
CA MET A 21 -5.95 -15.17 -1.34
C MET A 21 -5.01 -16.19 -0.69
N ASP A 22 -3.76 -15.81 -0.40
CA ASP A 22 -2.80 -16.68 0.28
C ASP A 22 -3.27 -17.06 1.70
N ILE A 23 -3.89 -16.11 2.42
CA ILE A 23 -4.46 -16.37 3.76
C ILE A 23 -5.68 -17.28 3.69
N GLN A 24 -6.57 -17.07 2.70
CA GLN A 24 -7.81 -17.84 2.54
C GLN A 24 -7.54 -19.25 1.98
N GLY A 25 -6.50 -19.43 1.17
CA GLY A 25 -6.17 -20.71 0.57
C GLY A 25 -7.32 -21.26 -0.28
N GLY A 26 -7.82 -22.45 0.06
CA GLY A 26 -8.87 -23.14 -0.71
C GLY A 26 -10.18 -22.34 -0.84
N SER A 27 -10.59 -21.60 0.21
CA SER A 27 -11.80 -20.76 0.19
C SER A 27 -11.65 -19.54 -0.73
N GLY A 28 -10.42 -19.07 -0.95
CA GLY A 28 -10.13 -17.98 -1.89
C GLY A 28 -10.23 -18.42 -3.35
N ILE A 29 -9.93 -19.69 -3.65
CA ILE A 29 -9.90 -20.25 -5.01
C ILE A 29 -11.27 -20.79 -5.44
N CYS A 30 -11.99 -21.48 -4.53
CA CYS A 30 -13.30 -22.02 -4.85
C CYS A 30 -14.32 -20.89 -4.96
N LEU A 31 -14.76 -20.57 -6.18
CA LEU A 31 -15.74 -19.51 -6.42
C LEU A 31 -17.14 -19.98 -6.02
N GLY A 32 -17.83 -19.19 -5.22
CA GLY A 32 -19.17 -19.49 -4.73
C GLY A 32 -19.69 -18.43 -3.75
N PRO A 33 -20.89 -18.61 -3.18
CA PRO A 33 -21.47 -17.67 -2.22
C PRO A 33 -20.62 -17.46 -0.96
N ARG A 34 -19.74 -18.42 -0.61
CA ARG A 34 -18.84 -18.29 0.54
C ARG A 34 -17.51 -17.61 0.20
N ASN A 35 -17.22 -17.40 -1.07
CA ASN A 35 -15.95 -16.82 -1.50
C ASN A 35 -15.94 -15.29 -1.32
N LEU A 36 -15.06 -14.81 -0.44
CA LEU A 36 -14.96 -13.38 -0.10
C LEU A 36 -14.07 -12.58 -1.09
N VAL A 37 -13.04 -13.21 -1.67
CA VAL A 37 -11.89 -12.49 -2.28
C VAL A 37 -11.72 -12.73 -3.78
N GLY A 38 -12.34 -13.76 -4.33
CA GLY A 38 -12.19 -14.21 -5.71
C GLY A 38 -12.74 -13.20 -6.73
N ALA A 39 -13.90 -12.61 -6.45
CA ALA A 39 -14.45 -11.54 -7.29
C ALA A 39 -13.52 -10.31 -7.33
N ALA A 40 -12.98 -9.93 -6.17
CA ALA A 40 -12.00 -8.85 -6.08
C ALA A 40 -10.73 -9.20 -6.87
N TYR A 41 -10.22 -10.42 -6.74
CA TYR A 41 -9.05 -10.90 -7.47
C TYR A 41 -9.25 -10.81 -8.99
N MET A 42 -10.40 -11.27 -9.49
CA MET A 42 -10.75 -11.19 -10.91
C MET A 42 -10.89 -9.74 -11.43
N ALA A 43 -11.21 -8.78 -10.56
CA ALA A 43 -11.31 -7.37 -10.92
C ALA A 43 -9.96 -6.63 -10.97
N ILE A 44 -8.86 -7.22 -10.48
CA ILE A 44 -7.52 -6.61 -10.49
C ILE A 44 -7.11 -6.10 -11.88
N PRO A 45 -7.22 -6.89 -12.98
CA PRO A 45 -6.82 -6.43 -14.30
C PRO A 45 -7.54 -5.16 -14.74
N ILE A 46 -8.81 -5.00 -14.36
CA ILE A 46 -9.60 -3.80 -14.65
C ILE A 46 -8.98 -2.60 -13.93
N ALA A 47 -8.77 -2.70 -12.62
CA ALA A 47 -8.25 -1.61 -11.79
C ALA A 47 -6.88 -1.08 -12.27
N ILE A 48 -5.99 -1.98 -12.71
CA ILE A 48 -4.61 -1.61 -13.08
C ILE A 48 -4.49 -1.13 -14.53
N THR A 49 -5.44 -1.47 -15.41
CA THR A 49 -5.38 -1.14 -16.85
C THR A 49 -6.30 0.01 -17.24
N VAL A 50 -7.49 0.10 -16.64
CA VAL A 50 -8.48 1.16 -16.92
C VAL A 50 -8.02 2.48 -16.31
N GLU A 51 -8.48 3.60 -16.89
CA GLU A 51 -8.06 4.98 -16.56
C GLU A 51 -6.56 5.26 -16.78
N GLY A 52 -5.92 4.45 -17.61
CA GLY A 52 -4.50 4.52 -17.93
C GLY A 52 -3.71 3.43 -17.22
N ALA A 53 -3.08 2.56 -18.00
CA ALA A 53 -2.32 1.44 -17.48
C ALA A 53 -1.27 1.89 -16.46
N ASN A 54 -1.16 1.17 -15.34
CA ASN A 54 -0.23 1.50 -14.25
C ASN A 54 1.23 1.61 -14.73
N ILE A 55 1.63 0.82 -15.72
CA ILE A 55 2.97 0.89 -16.34
C ILE A 55 3.22 2.27 -16.95
N LEU A 56 2.26 2.79 -17.72
CA LEU A 56 2.32 4.10 -18.35
C LEU A 56 2.24 5.21 -17.30
N THR A 57 1.30 5.07 -16.36
CA THR A 57 1.08 6.04 -15.27
C THR A 57 2.35 6.24 -14.46
N ARG A 58 2.99 5.15 -14.02
CA ARG A 58 4.24 5.18 -13.26
C ARG A 58 5.40 5.73 -14.10
N SER A 59 5.55 5.26 -15.33
CA SER A 59 6.76 5.55 -16.13
C SER A 59 6.74 6.92 -16.81
N MET A 60 5.58 7.46 -17.16
CA MET A 60 5.48 8.70 -17.93
C MET A 60 4.70 9.82 -17.24
N ILE A 61 3.62 9.50 -16.51
CA ILE A 61 2.68 10.52 -16.04
C ILE A 61 3.13 11.13 -14.70
N ILE A 62 3.39 10.30 -13.68
CA ILE A 62 3.65 10.77 -12.31
C ILE A 62 4.80 11.78 -12.27
N PHE A 63 5.96 11.40 -12.79
CA PHE A 63 7.12 12.29 -12.85
C PHE A 63 7.18 13.06 -14.18
N GLY A 64 7.11 12.39 -15.32
CA GLY A 64 7.37 13.04 -16.62
C GLY A 64 6.46 14.24 -16.93
N GLN A 65 5.15 14.14 -16.68
CA GLN A 65 4.23 15.27 -16.87
C GLN A 65 4.23 16.24 -15.68
N GLY A 66 4.47 15.73 -14.46
CA GLY A 66 4.53 16.54 -13.24
C GLY A 66 5.78 17.43 -13.16
N ALA A 67 6.92 16.96 -13.66
CA ALA A 67 8.22 17.62 -13.53
C ALA A 67 8.25 18.99 -14.23
N ILE A 68 7.67 19.10 -15.43
CA ILE A 68 7.65 20.38 -16.17
C ILE A 68 6.66 21.37 -15.53
N ARG A 69 5.48 20.89 -15.10
CA ARG A 69 4.39 21.75 -14.61
C ARG A 69 4.58 22.22 -13.17
N CYS A 70 5.20 21.41 -12.33
CA CYS A 70 5.35 21.69 -10.91
C CYS A 70 6.72 22.29 -10.57
N HIS A 71 7.66 22.33 -11.50
CA HIS A 71 8.96 22.94 -11.26
C HIS A 71 8.84 24.47 -11.30
N PRO A 72 9.36 25.21 -10.30
CA PRO A 72 9.11 26.65 -10.17
C PRO A 72 9.61 27.50 -11.34
N TYR A 73 10.64 27.04 -12.07
CA TYR A 73 11.33 27.86 -13.08
C TYR A 73 11.27 27.29 -14.51
N VAL A 74 11.03 25.99 -14.70
CA VAL A 74 11.21 25.33 -16.00
C VAL A 74 10.13 25.76 -17.00
N LEU A 75 8.90 25.98 -16.52
CA LEU A 75 7.83 26.45 -17.38
C LEU A 75 8.07 27.89 -17.86
N ASP A 76 8.64 28.73 -17.01
CA ASP A 76 8.95 30.12 -17.35
C ASP A 76 10.13 30.21 -18.32
N GLU A 77 11.14 29.37 -18.17
CA GLU A 77 12.23 29.19 -19.17
C GLU A 77 11.66 28.81 -20.54
N LEU A 78 10.77 27.81 -20.60
CA LEU A 78 10.15 27.37 -21.86
C LEU A 78 9.28 28.46 -22.49
N ARG A 79 8.50 29.19 -21.69
CA ARG A 79 7.67 30.31 -22.17
C ARG A 79 8.53 31.44 -22.74
N ALA A 80 9.64 31.77 -22.08
CA ALA A 80 10.55 32.81 -22.56
C ALA A 80 11.13 32.45 -23.94
N THR A 81 11.43 31.17 -24.20
CA THR A 81 11.91 30.74 -25.53
C THR A 81 10.87 30.80 -26.65
N ALA A 82 9.59 30.92 -26.31
CA ALA A 82 8.49 30.99 -27.27
C ALA A 82 8.04 32.43 -27.59
N MET A 83 8.71 33.44 -27.01
CA MET A 83 8.39 34.85 -27.23
C MET A 83 8.95 35.36 -28.56
N GLU A 84 8.17 36.19 -29.26
CA GLU A 84 8.60 36.81 -30.52
C GLU A 84 9.63 37.94 -30.31
N ASP A 85 9.49 38.74 -29.24
CA ASP A 85 10.47 39.77 -28.87
C ASP A 85 11.71 39.13 -28.25
N HIS A 86 12.75 39.00 -29.06
CA HIS A 86 14.03 38.41 -28.67
C HIS A 86 14.70 39.11 -27.48
N THR A 87 14.54 40.43 -27.34
CA THR A 87 15.21 41.17 -26.24
C THR A 87 14.48 40.93 -24.93
N ALA A 88 13.15 40.93 -24.94
CA ALA A 88 12.34 40.57 -23.78
C ALA A 88 12.49 39.09 -23.41
N ALA A 89 12.53 38.21 -24.42
CA ALA A 89 12.76 36.76 -24.28
C ALA A 89 14.05 36.47 -23.52
N LEU A 90 15.17 37.08 -23.94
CA LEU A 90 16.46 36.91 -23.30
C LEU A 90 16.44 37.33 -21.83
N ARG A 91 15.88 38.51 -21.51
CA ARG A 91 15.82 38.99 -20.12
C ARG A 91 15.00 38.07 -19.22
N GLN A 92 13.85 37.60 -19.70
CA GLN A 92 12.99 36.70 -18.93
C GLN A 92 13.63 35.32 -18.75
N PHE A 93 14.27 34.81 -19.80
CA PHE A 93 15.02 33.55 -19.75
C PHE A 93 16.19 33.64 -18.76
N ASP A 94 17.02 34.68 -18.82
CA ASP A 94 18.17 34.86 -17.93
C ASP A 94 17.74 34.96 -16.46
N THR A 95 16.63 35.64 -16.19
CA THR A 95 16.05 35.75 -14.85
C THR A 95 15.59 34.40 -14.32
N ALA A 96 14.86 33.64 -15.14
CA ALA A 96 14.37 32.30 -14.78
C ALA A 96 15.53 31.32 -14.56
N LEU A 97 16.49 31.30 -15.48
CA LEU A 97 17.66 30.43 -15.43
C LEU A 97 18.54 30.73 -14.22
N THR A 98 18.81 32.01 -13.93
CA THR A 98 19.62 32.40 -12.75
C THR A 98 18.93 31.97 -11.46
N SER A 99 17.60 32.11 -11.39
CA SER A 99 16.82 31.67 -10.24
C SER A 99 16.81 30.15 -10.09
N HIS A 100 16.74 29.42 -11.20
CA HIS A 100 16.84 27.96 -11.25
C HIS A 100 18.22 27.48 -10.78
N ILE A 101 19.32 28.10 -11.22
CA ILE A 101 20.67 27.79 -10.74
C ILE A 101 20.77 28.03 -9.23
N GLY A 102 20.22 29.14 -8.74
CA GLY A 102 20.15 29.44 -7.31
C GLY A 102 19.37 28.38 -6.53
N PHE A 103 18.23 27.93 -7.06
CA PHE A 103 17.42 26.86 -6.49
C PHE A 103 18.17 25.51 -6.45
N PHE A 104 18.85 25.15 -7.54
CA PHE A 104 19.66 23.95 -7.63
C PHE A 104 20.78 23.94 -6.57
N ILE A 105 21.55 25.03 -6.48
CA ILE A 105 22.64 25.17 -5.49
C ILE A 105 22.09 25.14 -4.07
N SER A 106 20.98 25.82 -3.80
CA SER A 106 20.30 25.81 -2.49
C SER A 106 19.90 24.39 -2.09
N ASN A 107 19.30 23.61 -3.00
CA ASN A 107 18.95 22.22 -2.75
C ASN A 107 20.18 21.32 -2.61
N ALA A 108 21.28 21.58 -3.32
CA ALA A 108 22.54 20.85 -3.15
C ALA A 108 23.10 21.04 -1.74
N VAL A 109 23.21 22.29 -1.27
CA VAL A 109 23.69 22.61 0.08
C VAL A 109 22.74 22.06 1.13
N ARG A 110 21.42 22.28 0.97
CA ARG A 110 20.41 21.80 1.90
C ARG A 110 20.39 20.27 1.97
N SER A 111 20.48 19.58 0.84
CA SER A 111 20.57 18.11 0.80
C SER A 111 21.81 17.62 1.55
N LEU A 112 22.97 18.24 1.35
CA LEU A 112 24.22 17.86 2.01
C LEU A 112 24.13 18.10 3.53
N VAL A 113 23.73 19.29 3.96
CA VAL A 113 23.61 19.65 5.39
C VAL A 113 22.58 18.75 6.08
N LEU A 114 21.41 18.54 5.46
CA LEU A 114 20.39 17.65 6.00
C LEU A 114 20.82 16.18 5.93
N GLY A 115 21.65 15.78 4.96
CA GLY A 115 22.23 14.45 4.88
C GLY A 115 23.21 14.15 6.00
N ILE A 116 24.13 15.08 6.28
CA ILE A 116 25.08 14.97 7.41
C ILE A 116 24.31 14.91 8.74
N THR A 117 23.30 15.78 8.89
CA THR A 117 22.57 15.93 10.16
C THR A 117 21.37 15.00 10.29
N ARG A 118 21.09 14.20 9.25
CA ARG A 118 19.90 13.32 9.14
C ARG A 118 18.60 14.08 9.40
N GLY A 119 18.48 15.24 8.78
CA GLY A 119 17.35 16.16 8.85
C GLY A 119 17.22 16.92 10.17
N ARG A 120 18.11 16.75 11.16
CA ARG A 120 17.92 17.31 12.52
C ARG A 120 17.77 18.83 12.57
N PHE A 121 18.35 19.55 11.62
CA PHE A 121 18.26 21.02 11.56
C PHE A 121 17.14 21.55 10.64
N SER A 122 16.33 20.69 10.02
CA SER A 122 15.17 21.19 9.30
C SER A 122 14.05 21.59 10.26
N SER A 123 13.28 22.60 9.85
CA SER A 123 12.10 23.05 10.56
C SER A 123 11.07 21.93 10.66
N ALA A 124 10.37 21.90 11.79
CA ALA A 124 9.27 20.98 12.02
C ALA A 124 8.35 21.57 13.09
N PRO A 125 7.05 21.21 13.10
CA PRO A 125 6.12 21.67 14.12
C PRO A 125 6.64 21.36 15.54
N LEU A 126 6.76 22.39 16.39
CA LEU A 126 7.47 22.39 17.68
C LEU A 126 6.93 21.39 18.72
N ARG A 127 5.67 20.95 18.58
CA ARG A 127 4.92 20.15 19.56
C ARG A 127 4.46 18.77 19.07
N SER A 128 5.26 18.10 18.23
CA SER A 128 4.87 16.77 17.72
C SER A 128 5.82 15.67 18.18
N ALA A 129 5.27 14.56 18.69
CA ALA A 129 6.00 13.30 18.92
C ALA A 129 6.66 12.76 17.64
N ASP A 130 6.26 13.31 16.48
CA ASP A 130 6.67 12.93 15.14
C ASP A 130 7.61 13.93 14.47
N LYS A 131 8.18 14.88 15.23
CA LYS A 131 9.13 15.89 14.74
C LYS A 131 10.20 15.30 13.83
N ARG A 132 10.74 14.12 14.20
CA ARG A 132 11.79 13.43 13.43
C ARG A 132 11.33 12.96 12.05
N TYR A 133 10.05 12.65 11.87
CA TYR A 133 9.49 12.25 10.59
C TYR A 133 9.39 13.43 9.63
N TYR A 134 8.87 14.58 10.08
CA TYR A 134 8.91 15.84 9.32
C TYR A 134 10.34 16.19 8.89
N GLN A 135 11.28 16.06 9.83
CA GLN A 135 12.67 16.40 9.59
C GLN A 135 13.34 15.53 8.52
N ARG A 136 13.06 14.22 8.55
CA ARG A 136 13.53 13.25 7.55
C ARG A 136 12.86 13.47 6.19
N LEU A 137 11.57 13.77 6.16
CA LEU A 137 10.88 14.12 4.93
C LEU A 137 11.44 15.39 4.30
N ASN A 138 11.68 16.43 5.09
CA ASN A 138 12.30 17.67 4.59
C ASN A 138 13.68 17.44 3.98
N TRP A 139 14.44 16.48 4.51
CA TRP A 139 15.69 16.04 3.91
C TRP A 139 15.43 15.32 2.57
N MET A 140 14.50 14.38 2.53
CA MET A 140 14.16 13.64 1.30
C MET A 140 13.54 14.54 0.21
N CYS A 141 12.78 15.57 0.56
CA CYS A 141 12.29 16.56 -0.40
C CYS A 141 13.44 17.34 -1.05
N ALA A 142 14.44 17.77 -0.25
CA ALA A 142 15.62 18.46 -0.78
C ALA A 142 16.46 17.53 -1.67
N ALA A 143 16.63 16.27 -1.25
CA ALA A 143 17.32 15.25 -2.04
C ALA A 143 16.62 14.95 -3.36
N PHE A 144 15.29 14.86 -3.34
CA PHE A 144 14.48 14.65 -4.53
C PHE A 144 14.58 15.84 -5.49
N ALA A 145 14.42 17.08 -5.00
CA ALA A 145 14.54 18.28 -5.82
C ALA A 145 15.91 18.35 -6.52
N LEU A 146 17.00 18.20 -5.76
CA LEU A 146 18.36 18.13 -6.31
C LEU A 146 18.51 17.05 -7.38
N THR A 147 18.02 15.84 -7.09
CA THR A 147 18.15 14.70 -8.00
C THR A 147 17.32 14.90 -9.26
N ALA A 148 16.10 15.41 -9.13
CA ALA A 148 15.21 15.69 -10.25
C ALA A 148 15.84 16.72 -11.20
N ASP A 149 16.35 17.84 -10.67
CA ASP A 149 16.99 18.89 -11.46
C ASP A 149 18.25 18.38 -12.16
N ALA A 150 19.11 17.65 -11.45
CA ALA A 150 20.31 17.06 -12.03
C ALA A 150 20.00 16.06 -13.14
N VAL A 151 18.94 15.25 -12.98
CA VAL A 151 18.48 14.30 -14.00
C VAL A 151 17.90 15.05 -15.20
N MET A 152 17.06 16.07 -14.98
CA MET A 152 16.48 16.89 -16.04
C MET A 152 17.57 17.62 -16.84
N LEU A 153 18.57 18.19 -16.17
CA LEU A 153 19.72 18.83 -16.81
C LEU A 153 20.57 17.83 -17.60
N SER A 154 20.87 16.66 -17.02
CA SER A 154 21.74 15.67 -17.65
C SER A 154 21.09 14.93 -18.82
N LEU A 155 19.77 14.70 -18.79
CA LEU A 155 19.06 13.93 -19.81
C LEU A 155 18.26 14.81 -20.78
N GLY A 156 17.92 16.04 -20.39
CA GLY A 156 17.14 16.98 -21.18
C GLY A 156 15.86 16.35 -21.75
N GLY A 157 15.58 16.61 -23.02
CA GLY A 157 14.43 16.04 -23.74
C GLY A 157 14.44 14.50 -23.87
N SER A 158 15.59 13.84 -23.62
CA SER A 158 15.65 12.37 -23.65
C SER A 158 15.05 11.72 -22.40
N LEU A 159 14.79 12.48 -21.34
CA LEU A 159 14.18 12.01 -20.10
C LEU A 159 12.83 11.31 -20.36
N LYS A 160 12.01 11.84 -21.28
CA LYS A 160 10.73 11.20 -21.68
C LYS A 160 10.90 9.78 -22.20
N ARG A 161 12.06 9.47 -22.83
CA ARG A 161 12.41 8.14 -23.35
C ARG A 161 13.07 7.24 -22.30
N ARG A 162 13.39 7.76 -21.11
CA ARG A 162 14.06 7.04 -20.02
C ARG A 162 13.04 6.62 -18.95
N GLU A 163 12.06 5.84 -19.39
CA GLU A 163 10.92 5.37 -18.60
C GLU A 163 11.30 4.81 -17.23
N LYS A 164 12.36 3.98 -17.14
CA LYS A 164 12.80 3.40 -15.85
C LYS A 164 13.34 4.44 -14.86
N ILE A 165 14.00 5.50 -15.32
CA ILE A 165 14.48 6.59 -14.44
C ILE A 165 13.31 7.46 -14.02
N SER A 166 12.44 7.81 -14.97
CA SER A 166 11.21 8.56 -14.70
C SER A 166 10.31 7.82 -13.70
N ALA A 167 10.13 6.50 -13.85
CA ALA A 167 9.39 5.66 -12.91
C ALA A 167 9.95 5.76 -11.48
N ARG A 168 11.27 5.61 -11.30
CA ARG A 168 11.90 5.70 -9.97
C ARG A 168 11.75 7.09 -9.35
N LEU A 169 11.91 8.16 -10.12
CA LEU A 169 11.65 9.52 -9.64
C LEU A 169 10.17 9.71 -9.28
N GLY A 170 9.28 9.07 -10.03
CA GLY A 170 7.85 9.01 -9.72
C GLY A 170 7.56 8.27 -8.42
N ASP A 171 8.27 7.18 -8.14
CA ASP A 171 8.16 6.42 -6.88
C ASP A 171 8.62 7.29 -5.69
N VAL A 172 9.75 7.99 -5.81
CA VAL A 172 10.23 8.94 -4.78
C VAL A 172 9.16 9.99 -4.49
N LEU A 173 8.67 10.66 -5.53
CA LEU A 173 7.63 11.68 -5.40
C LEU A 173 6.35 11.13 -4.75
N SER A 174 5.96 9.91 -5.15
CA SER A 174 4.76 9.27 -4.63
C SER A 174 4.89 8.96 -3.14
N HIS A 175 6.00 8.37 -2.71
CA HIS A 175 6.20 8.05 -1.30
C HIS A 175 6.44 9.30 -0.43
N LEU A 176 7.01 10.38 -0.99
CA LEU A 176 7.01 11.69 -0.33
C LEU A 176 5.59 12.20 -0.08
N TYR A 177 4.72 12.08 -1.09
CA TYR A 177 3.31 12.46 -0.96
C TYR A 177 2.55 11.58 0.05
N LEU A 178 2.66 10.24 -0.06
CA LEU A 178 1.98 9.29 0.84
C LEU A 178 2.44 9.45 2.30
N ALA A 179 3.74 9.62 2.54
CA ALA A 179 4.27 9.89 3.87
C ALA A 179 3.79 11.23 4.44
N SER A 180 3.71 12.26 3.60
CA SER A 180 3.18 13.58 4.00
C SER A 180 1.68 13.50 4.33
N ALA A 181 0.90 12.78 3.52
CA ALA A 181 -0.52 12.54 3.79
C ALA A 181 -0.73 11.73 5.07
N THR A 182 0.12 10.73 5.33
CA THR A 182 0.10 9.93 6.56
C THR A 182 0.36 10.80 7.80
N LEU A 183 1.38 11.68 7.74
CA LEU A 183 1.65 12.65 8.81
C LEU A 183 0.50 13.63 9.03
N LYS A 184 -0.06 14.16 7.93
CA LYS A 184 -1.17 15.11 7.99
C LYS A 184 -2.39 14.47 8.65
N ARG A 185 -2.77 13.25 8.21
CA ARG A 185 -3.87 12.48 8.82
C ARG A 185 -3.64 12.23 10.31
N PHE A 186 -2.44 11.81 10.69
CA PHE A 186 -2.11 11.53 12.09
C PHE A 186 -2.16 12.79 12.97
N HIS A 187 -1.67 13.92 12.45
CA HIS A 187 -1.79 15.23 13.08
C HIS A 187 -3.26 15.66 13.24
N ASP A 188 -4.05 15.59 12.16
CA ASP A 188 -5.45 16.07 12.16
C ASP A 188 -6.35 15.24 13.07
N GLN A 189 -6.03 13.96 13.26
CA GLN A 189 -6.73 13.08 14.19
C GLN A 189 -6.26 13.24 15.64
N GLY A 190 -5.32 14.15 15.92
CA GLY A 190 -4.85 14.45 17.28
C GLY A 190 -3.85 13.42 17.82
N TYR A 191 -3.05 12.78 16.96
CA TYR A 191 -1.98 11.86 17.37
C TYR A 191 -2.46 10.64 18.19
N GLN A 192 -3.55 10.02 17.74
CA GLN A 192 -4.19 8.89 18.45
C GLN A 192 -3.18 7.77 18.76
N ALA A 193 -3.04 7.41 20.03
CA ALA A 193 -2.07 6.41 20.47
C ALA A 193 -2.29 5.03 19.81
N SER A 194 -3.56 4.68 19.56
CA SER A 194 -3.94 3.42 18.91
C SER A 194 -3.46 3.32 17.46
N ASP A 195 -3.25 4.44 16.77
CA ASP A 195 -2.85 4.45 15.35
C ASP A 195 -1.32 4.41 15.19
N ARG A 196 -0.58 4.50 16.30
CA ARG A 196 0.88 4.63 16.31
C ARG A 196 1.59 3.45 15.66
N GLY A 197 1.03 2.25 15.74
CA GLY A 197 1.55 1.05 15.08
C GLY A 197 1.52 1.20 13.56
N LEU A 198 0.34 1.47 13.02
CA LEU A 198 0.08 1.71 11.59
C LEU A 198 0.95 2.88 11.08
N PHE A 199 0.91 4.03 11.77
CA PHE A 199 1.66 5.21 11.42
C PHE A 199 3.18 4.94 11.30
N ARG A 200 3.78 4.28 12.31
CA ARG A 200 5.22 4.00 12.31
C ARG A 200 5.63 3.06 11.18
N TRP A 201 4.80 2.04 10.91
CA TRP A 201 5.04 1.11 9.82
C TRP A 201 4.97 1.83 8.45
N SER A 202 3.91 2.60 8.19
CA SER A 202 3.72 3.32 6.92
C SER A 202 4.83 4.35 6.66
N MET A 203 5.27 5.06 7.70
CA MET A 203 6.37 6.01 7.59
C MET A 203 7.72 5.31 7.34
N ALA A 204 8.00 4.20 8.02
CA ALA A 204 9.22 3.43 7.78
C ALA A 204 9.25 2.86 6.35
N HIS A 205 8.12 2.31 5.89
CA HIS A 205 7.97 1.76 4.55
C HIS A 205 8.22 2.85 3.50
N SER A 206 7.55 4.00 3.61
CA SER A 206 7.73 5.10 2.65
C SER A 206 9.16 5.64 2.61
N MET A 207 9.84 5.77 3.77
CA MET A 207 11.24 6.19 3.80
C MET A 207 12.17 5.17 3.13
N ASN A 208 11.92 3.88 3.31
CA ASN A 208 12.69 2.81 2.69
C ASN A 208 12.49 2.78 1.16
N GLU A 209 11.25 2.95 0.68
CA GLU A 209 10.97 3.00 -0.76
C GLU A 209 11.56 4.24 -1.44
N ILE A 210 11.55 5.40 -0.77
CA ILE A 210 12.26 6.60 -1.26
C ILE A 210 13.75 6.33 -1.42
N GLU A 211 14.39 5.73 -0.41
CA GLU A 211 15.81 5.41 -0.44
C GLU A 211 16.15 4.44 -1.57
N LYS A 212 15.40 3.33 -1.70
CA LYS A 212 15.56 2.35 -2.77
C LYS A 212 15.42 2.98 -4.15
N ALA A 213 14.42 3.85 -4.33
CA ALA A 213 14.17 4.50 -5.61
C ALA A 213 15.28 5.49 -5.96
N LEU A 214 15.77 6.29 -5.00
CA LEU A 214 16.91 7.20 -5.19
C LEU A 214 18.20 6.44 -5.51
N ASP A 215 18.53 5.40 -4.76
CA ASP A 215 19.69 4.54 -5.06
C ASP A 215 19.54 3.89 -6.44
N GLY A 216 18.33 3.46 -6.80
CA GLY A 216 18.01 2.96 -8.13
C GLY A 216 18.24 4.00 -9.24
N VAL A 217 17.96 5.28 -9.00
CA VAL A 217 18.31 6.37 -9.93
C VAL A 217 19.82 6.48 -10.06
N PHE A 218 20.56 6.60 -8.94
CA PHE A 218 22.02 6.78 -8.95
C PHE A 218 22.74 5.61 -9.62
N LEU A 219 22.29 4.37 -9.39
CA LEU A 219 22.87 3.17 -10.01
C LEU A 219 22.66 3.11 -11.53
N ASN A 220 21.65 3.81 -12.07
CA ASN A 220 21.25 3.71 -13.47
C ASN A 220 21.42 5.03 -14.25
N LEU A 221 21.98 6.06 -13.62
CA LEU A 221 22.38 7.29 -14.31
C LEU A 221 23.51 7.00 -15.30
N ARG A 222 23.38 7.54 -16.52
CA ARG A 222 24.39 7.39 -17.58
C ARG A 222 25.73 8.03 -17.19
N SER A 223 25.67 9.22 -16.59
CA SER A 223 26.86 9.92 -16.07
C SER A 223 27.20 9.39 -14.68
N ARG A 224 28.23 8.54 -14.60
CA ARG A 224 28.74 8.01 -13.32
C ARG A 224 29.32 9.09 -12.41
N PRO A 225 30.08 10.10 -12.90
CA PRO A 225 30.52 11.21 -12.06
C PRO A 225 29.35 11.95 -11.41
N LEU A 226 28.30 12.23 -12.18
CA LEU A 226 27.09 12.88 -11.65
C LEU A 226 26.41 12.01 -10.59
N ALA A 227 26.28 10.70 -10.84
CA ALA A 227 25.70 9.77 -9.88
C ALA A 227 26.46 9.74 -8.54
N TRP A 228 27.80 9.72 -8.58
CA TRP A 228 28.63 9.75 -7.37
C TRP A 228 28.52 11.07 -6.62
N LEU A 229 28.49 12.20 -7.36
CA LEU A 229 28.29 13.52 -6.77
C LEU A 229 26.93 13.59 -6.06
N LEU A 230 25.85 13.21 -6.75
CA LEU A 230 24.50 13.19 -6.16
C LEU A 230 24.43 12.28 -4.94
N ARG A 231 25.02 11.08 -5.01
CA ARG A 231 25.04 10.16 -3.87
C ARG A 231 25.75 10.76 -2.66
N ARG A 232 26.86 11.50 -2.87
CA ARG A 232 27.57 12.20 -1.79
C ARG A 232 26.77 13.38 -1.22
N LEU A 233 26.04 14.11 -2.07
CA LEU A 233 25.19 15.23 -1.63
C LEU A 233 23.92 14.76 -0.92
N VAL A 234 23.37 13.61 -1.30
CA VAL A 234 22.14 13.06 -0.72
C VAL A 234 22.43 12.20 0.50
N PHE A 235 23.38 11.27 0.42
CA PHE A 235 23.73 10.29 1.45
C PHE A 235 25.22 10.36 1.84
N PRO A 236 25.72 11.49 2.37
CA PRO A 236 27.14 11.67 2.69
C PRO A 236 27.67 10.65 3.71
N LEU A 237 26.81 10.17 4.62
CA LEU A 237 27.15 9.20 5.67
C LEU A 237 26.57 7.79 5.41
N GLY A 238 26.17 7.54 4.16
CA GLY A 238 25.48 6.33 3.71
C GLY A 238 23.97 6.37 3.89
N ALA A 239 23.29 5.57 3.07
CA ALA A 239 21.85 5.31 3.10
C ALA A 239 21.52 4.41 4.31
N ARG A 240 20.43 4.67 5.04
CA ARG A 240 20.16 4.08 6.37
C ARG A 240 18.68 3.87 6.69
N PHE A 241 17.77 4.14 5.77
CA PHE A 241 16.35 3.84 5.96
C PHE A 241 16.16 2.35 5.77
N SER A 242 16.14 1.61 6.88
CA SER A 242 15.81 0.19 6.88
C SER A 242 14.35 -0.04 6.49
N ALA A 243 14.07 -1.24 5.98
CA ALA A 243 12.70 -1.74 5.91
C ALA A 243 12.01 -1.63 7.30
N PRO A 244 10.66 -1.57 7.34
CA PRO A 244 9.94 -1.60 8.61
C PRO A 244 10.40 -2.79 9.45
N HIS A 245 10.82 -2.54 10.69
CA HIS A 245 11.14 -3.62 11.62
C HIS A 245 9.89 -4.48 11.89
N ASP A 246 10.10 -5.78 12.08
CA ASP A 246 9.03 -6.76 12.37
C ASP A 246 8.16 -6.34 13.56
N ARG A 247 8.77 -5.73 14.59
CA ARG A 247 8.04 -5.17 15.74
C ARG A 247 6.97 -4.15 15.36
N TYR A 248 7.17 -3.39 14.28
CA TYR A 248 6.18 -2.44 13.77
C TYR A 248 5.10 -3.15 12.97
N GLY A 249 5.49 -4.17 12.20
CA GLY A 249 4.54 -5.06 11.51
C GLY A 249 3.61 -5.77 12.49
N GLN A 250 4.17 -6.38 13.54
CA GLN A 250 3.40 -7.05 14.59
C GLN A 250 2.42 -6.09 15.27
N ARG A 251 2.85 -4.86 15.60
CA ARG A 251 1.96 -3.85 16.20
C ARG A 251 0.86 -3.39 15.25
N ALA A 252 1.16 -3.24 13.96
CA ALA A 252 0.17 -2.92 12.95
C ALA A 252 -0.86 -4.06 12.80
N ALA A 253 -0.40 -5.31 12.75
CA ALA A 253 -1.26 -6.49 12.70
C ALA A 253 -2.16 -6.60 13.95
N GLN A 254 -1.62 -6.39 15.15
CA GLN A 254 -2.39 -6.41 16.40
C GLN A 254 -3.54 -5.40 16.42
N VAL A 255 -3.38 -4.24 15.77
CA VAL A 255 -4.47 -3.26 15.64
C VAL A 255 -5.62 -3.80 14.78
N LEU A 256 -5.31 -4.62 13.77
CA LEU A 256 -6.30 -5.20 12.87
C LEU A 256 -6.91 -6.49 13.43
N LEU A 257 -6.16 -7.27 14.20
CA LEU A 257 -6.61 -8.55 14.76
C LEU A 257 -7.50 -8.41 16.01
N LYS A 258 -7.88 -7.19 16.41
CA LYS A 258 -8.80 -6.93 17.52
C LYS A 258 -9.78 -5.82 17.14
N PRO A 259 -11.05 -5.90 17.56
CA PRO A 259 -11.96 -4.77 17.49
C PRO A 259 -11.33 -3.56 18.19
N SER A 260 -11.17 -2.46 17.48
CA SER A 260 -10.51 -1.26 18.01
C SER A 260 -10.93 -0.01 17.26
N ALA A 261 -10.98 1.12 17.96
CA ALA A 261 -11.29 2.41 17.34
C ALA A 261 -10.33 2.78 16.18
N ALA A 262 -9.12 2.23 16.19
CA ALA A 262 -8.15 2.38 15.10
C ALA A 262 -8.58 1.61 13.83
N ARG A 263 -9.08 0.38 13.99
CA ARG A 263 -9.69 -0.42 12.92
C ARG A 263 -10.92 0.29 12.36
N ASP A 264 -11.82 0.76 13.22
CA ASP A 264 -13.05 1.46 12.79
C ASP A 264 -12.73 2.73 11.99
N ARG A 265 -11.69 3.48 12.38
CA ARG A 265 -11.20 4.64 11.61
C ARG A 265 -10.54 4.25 10.28
N LEU A 266 -9.97 3.05 10.18
CA LEU A 266 -9.34 2.55 8.96
C LEU A 266 -10.39 2.04 7.96
N THR A 267 -11.44 1.39 8.44
CA THR A 267 -12.53 0.84 7.62
C THR A 267 -13.68 1.81 7.40
N LYS A 268 -13.58 3.04 7.91
CA LYS A 268 -14.60 4.08 7.74
C LYS A 268 -14.95 4.28 6.25
N GLY A 269 -16.23 4.13 5.92
CA GLY A 269 -16.76 4.31 4.55
C GLY A 269 -16.81 3.02 3.74
N ILE A 270 -16.37 1.90 4.30
CA ILE A 270 -16.61 0.56 3.76
C ILE A 270 -17.99 0.08 4.25
N PHE A 271 -18.72 -0.64 3.39
CA PHE A 271 -19.96 -1.30 3.78
C PHE A 271 -19.65 -2.44 4.77
N ILE A 272 -20.24 -2.38 5.95
CA ILE A 272 -20.17 -3.39 7.00
C ILE A 272 -21.61 -3.67 7.42
N THR A 273 -21.96 -4.94 7.56
CA THR A 273 -23.31 -5.40 7.90
C THR A 273 -23.23 -6.44 9.01
N ASP A 274 -24.25 -6.51 9.86
CA ASP A 274 -24.39 -7.56 10.88
C ASP A 274 -25.17 -8.77 10.34
N ASP A 275 -25.49 -8.76 9.04
CA ASP A 275 -26.20 -9.85 8.38
C ASP A 275 -25.24 -11.01 8.05
N LEU A 276 -25.50 -12.17 8.68
CA LEU A 276 -24.74 -13.41 8.52
C LEU A 276 -24.80 -14.00 7.11
N GLN A 277 -25.72 -13.53 6.25
CA GLN A 277 -25.76 -13.91 4.84
C GLN A 277 -24.59 -13.32 4.04
N PHE A 278 -24.04 -12.19 4.49
CA PHE A 278 -22.88 -11.56 3.87
C PHE A 278 -21.59 -12.02 4.55
N LYS A 279 -20.61 -12.46 3.76
CA LYS A 279 -19.33 -12.96 4.29
C LYS A 279 -18.48 -11.87 4.94
N GLU A 280 -18.61 -10.63 4.46
CA GLU A 280 -18.01 -9.45 5.07
C GLU A 280 -18.50 -9.26 6.50
N GLY A 281 -19.82 -9.39 6.72
CA GLY A 281 -20.44 -9.27 8.04
C GLY A 281 -20.07 -10.42 8.98
N LEU A 282 -20.09 -11.66 8.44
CA LEU A 282 -19.67 -12.84 9.17
C LEU A 282 -18.23 -12.72 9.68
N LEU A 283 -17.31 -12.11 8.92
CA LEU A 283 -15.91 -11.92 9.33
C LEU A 283 -15.78 -11.02 10.56
N ASP A 284 -16.52 -9.90 10.61
CA ASP A 284 -16.48 -8.98 11.75
C ASP A 284 -17.13 -9.58 13.00
N ILE A 285 -18.25 -10.31 12.83
CA ILE A 285 -18.91 -11.05 13.92
C ILE A 285 -17.99 -12.15 14.47
N ALA A 286 -17.37 -12.94 13.58
CA ALA A 286 -16.43 -13.98 13.97
C ALA A 286 -15.22 -13.41 14.73
N LEU A 287 -14.69 -12.27 14.28
CA LEU A 287 -13.58 -11.61 14.98
C LEU A 287 -13.97 -11.22 16.41
N ALA A 288 -15.13 -10.59 16.59
CA ALA A 288 -15.60 -10.19 17.91
C ALA A 288 -15.79 -11.41 18.83
N ALA A 289 -16.42 -12.47 18.31
CA ALA A 289 -16.67 -13.71 19.06
C ALA A 289 -15.37 -14.43 19.45
N VAL A 290 -14.41 -14.56 18.53
CA VAL A 290 -13.11 -15.21 18.81
C VAL A 290 -12.30 -14.42 19.83
N VAL A 291 -12.30 -13.08 19.74
CA VAL A 291 -11.60 -12.23 20.73
C VAL A 291 -12.26 -12.34 22.11
N ALA A 292 -13.59 -12.42 22.18
CA ALA A 292 -14.30 -12.62 23.45
C ALA A 292 -14.00 -14.01 24.06
N ALA A 293 -13.83 -15.04 23.22
CA ALA A 293 -13.53 -16.41 23.66
C ALA A 293 -12.03 -16.67 23.97
N GLU A 294 -11.11 -15.77 23.58
CA GLU A 294 -9.65 -15.90 23.79
C GLU A 294 -9.26 -16.25 25.25
N PRO A 295 -9.83 -15.63 26.31
CA PRO A 295 -9.52 -15.98 27.69
C PRO A 295 -9.94 -17.41 28.07
N VAL A 296 -11.08 -17.88 27.55
CA VAL A 296 -11.62 -19.23 27.79
C VAL A 296 -10.74 -20.27 27.11
N GLU A 297 -10.34 -20.01 25.88
CA GLU A 297 -9.41 -20.88 25.14
C GLU A 297 -8.05 -20.99 25.87
N HIS A 298 -7.56 -19.90 26.45
CA HIS A 298 -6.35 -19.92 27.28
C HIS A 298 -6.50 -20.78 28.55
N LYS A 299 -7.65 -20.72 29.24
CA LYS A 299 -7.92 -21.60 30.40
C LYS A 299 -7.90 -23.07 30.00
N LEU A 300 -8.56 -23.42 28.89
CA LEU A 300 -8.59 -24.79 28.39
C LEU A 300 -7.19 -25.29 28.00
N ARG A 301 -6.41 -24.49 27.27
CA ARG A 301 -5.02 -24.84 26.92
C ARG A 301 -4.15 -25.03 28.16
N ALA A 302 -4.31 -24.18 29.18
CA ALA A 302 -3.59 -24.33 30.44
C ALA A 302 -3.97 -25.62 31.18
N ALA A 303 -5.26 -25.98 31.20
CA ALA A 303 -5.75 -27.21 31.80
C ALA A 303 -5.25 -28.47 31.06
N VAL A 304 -5.22 -28.44 29.72
CA VAL A 304 -4.61 -29.50 28.91
C VAL A 304 -3.12 -29.64 29.22
N HIS A 305 -2.39 -28.52 29.30
CA HIS A 305 -0.96 -28.54 29.63
C HIS A 305 -0.69 -29.05 31.06
N ALA A 306 -1.60 -28.79 31.98
CA ALA A 306 -1.55 -29.30 33.35
C ALA A 306 -1.99 -30.78 33.47
N GLY A 307 -2.42 -31.41 32.37
CA GLY A 307 -2.91 -32.79 32.36
C GLY A 307 -4.29 -32.99 32.98
N LEU A 308 -5.04 -31.90 33.23
CA LEU A 308 -6.40 -31.92 33.77
C LEU A 308 -7.43 -32.28 32.70
N LEU A 309 -7.12 -32.04 31.42
CA LEU A 309 -7.96 -32.38 30.28
C LEU A 309 -7.16 -33.17 29.25
N PRO A 310 -7.77 -34.14 28.55
CA PRO A 310 -7.14 -34.81 27.43
C PRO A 310 -6.85 -33.81 26.30
N ALA A 311 -5.72 -33.96 25.62
CA ALA A 311 -5.28 -33.07 24.54
C ALA A 311 -6.10 -33.19 23.22
N ILE A 312 -7.12 -34.04 23.19
CA ILE A 312 -7.91 -34.32 21.98
C ILE A 312 -8.85 -33.14 21.74
N GLU A 313 -8.66 -32.38 20.65
CA GLU A 313 -9.65 -31.38 20.21
C GLU A 313 -10.92 -32.08 19.72
N GLY A 314 -12.05 -31.87 20.39
CA GLY A 314 -13.33 -32.48 20.00
C GLY A 314 -14.51 -31.99 20.83
N ALA A 315 -15.73 -32.30 20.35
CA ALA A 315 -17.00 -31.85 20.95
C ALA A 315 -17.14 -32.21 22.45
N GLY A 316 -16.49 -33.27 22.92
CA GLY A 316 -16.56 -33.71 24.32
C GLY A 316 -15.64 -32.98 25.30
N VAL A 317 -14.64 -32.22 24.83
CA VAL A 317 -13.70 -31.51 25.74
C VAL A 317 -14.39 -30.42 26.53
N MET A 318 -15.27 -29.66 25.88
CA MET A 318 -15.98 -28.57 26.55
C MET A 318 -16.91 -29.11 27.63
N ASP A 319 -17.64 -30.18 27.34
CA ASP A 319 -18.55 -30.80 28.30
C ASP A 319 -17.78 -31.40 29.49
N THR A 320 -16.59 -31.97 29.24
CA THR A 320 -15.69 -32.45 30.30
C THR A 320 -15.14 -31.29 31.13
N ALA A 321 -14.75 -30.18 30.48
CA ALA A 321 -14.22 -29.00 31.16
C ALA A 321 -15.27 -28.28 32.03
N VAL A 322 -16.54 -28.33 31.65
CA VAL A 322 -17.66 -27.87 32.48
C VAL A 322 -17.90 -28.84 33.65
N ALA A 323 -17.85 -30.15 33.41
CA ALA A 323 -18.02 -31.15 34.46
C ALA A 323 -16.93 -31.10 35.54
N GLU A 324 -15.68 -30.78 35.14
CA GLU A 324 -14.52 -30.61 36.02
C GLU A 324 -14.39 -29.18 36.59
N ASP A 325 -15.40 -28.31 36.40
CA ASP A 325 -15.45 -26.92 36.89
C ASP A 325 -14.25 -26.03 36.45
N ILE A 326 -13.65 -26.36 35.30
CA ILE A 326 -12.54 -25.61 34.71
C ILE A 326 -13.06 -24.34 34.00
N ILE A 327 -14.25 -24.44 33.40
CA ILE A 327 -14.98 -23.35 32.76
C ILE A 327 -16.47 -23.44 33.12
N SER A 328 -17.15 -22.29 33.11
CA SER A 328 -18.61 -22.24 33.29
C SER A 328 -19.38 -22.65 32.03
N ALA A 329 -20.67 -22.97 32.20
CA ALA A 329 -21.56 -23.26 31.06
C ALA A 329 -21.69 -22.08 30.09
N GLU A 330 -21.66 -20.85 30.59
CA GLU A 330 -21.68 -19.63 29.76
C GLU A 330 -20.39 -19.48 28.95
N GLU A 331 -19.23 -19.74 29.56
CA GLU A 331 -17.94 -19.72 28.87
C GLU A 331 -17.83 -20.81 27.80
N ALA A 332 -18.40 -22.00 28.07
CA ALA A 332 -18.48 -23.07 27.08
C ALA A 332 -19.33 -22.66 25.88
N GLU A 333 -20.50 -22.05 26.11
CA GLU A 333 -21.38 -21.59 25.02
C GLU A 333 -20.74 -20.47 24.19
N LEU A 334 -20.05 -19.54 24.84
CA LEU A 334 -19.28 -18.50 24.16
C LEU A 334 -18.23 -19.10 23.22
N LEU A 335 -17.51 -20.13 23.67
CA LEU A 335 -16.49 -20.80 22.85
C LEU A 335 -17.11 -21.63 21.72
N ARG A 336 -18.27 -22.28 21.94
CA ARG A 336 -19.01 -22.98 20.86
C ARG A 336 -19.42 -22.02 19.76
N SER A 337 -20.09 -20.93 20.13
CA SER A 337 -20.51 -19.88 19.20
C SER A 337 -19.31 -19.31 18.42
N ALA A 338 -18.20 -19.00 19.10
CA ALA A 338 -16.99 -18.53 18.43
C ALA A 338 -16.40 -19.56 17.44
N ASN A 339 -16.41 -20.84 17.79
CA ASN A 339 -15.94 -21.91 16.91
C ASN A 339 -16.84 -22.12 15.70
N GLU A 340 -18.16 -21.98 15.86
CA GLU A 340 -19.13 -22.04 14.76
C GLU A 340 -18.90 -20.89 13.76
N TYR A 341 -18.79 -19.66 14.24
CA TYR A 341 -18.47 -18.52 13.36
C TYR A 341 -17.11 -18.68 12.69
N ARG A 342 -16.08 -19.11 13.43
CA ARG A 342 -14.75 -19.38 12.87
C ARG A 342 -14.84 -20.42 11.75
N ARG A 343 -15.57 -21.51 11.96
CA ARG A 343 -15.79 -22.56 10.96
C ARG A 343 -16.51 -22.01 9.73
N ALA A 344 -17.56 -21.21 9.93
CA ALA A 344 -18.34 -20.63 8.83
C ALA A 344 -17.55 -19.62 7.97
N VAL A 345 -16.52 -18.97 8.53
CA VAL A 345 -15.60 -18.08 7.81
C VAL A 345 -14.62 -18.87 6.94
N ILE A 346 -14.09 -20.00 7.43
CA ILE A 346 -13.09 -20.80 6.70
C ILE A 346 -13.70 -21.85 5.78
N GLU A 347 -15.00 -22.09 5.88
CA GLU A 347 -15.70 -23.10 5.09
C GLU A 347 -15.64 -22.76 3.60
N VAL A 348 -15.26 -23.77 2.81
CA VAL A 348 -15.14 -23.68 1.35
C VAL A 348 -16.45 -24.13 0.72
N ASP A 349 -16.85 -23.49 -0.37
CA ASP A 349 -17.96 -24.01 -1.17
C ASP A 349 -17.60 -25.38 -1.76
N SER A 350 -18.57 -26.29 -1.74
CA SER A 350 -18.45 -27.62 -2.30
C SER A 350 -19.50 -27.77 -3.39
N TYR A 351 -19.09 -28.30 -4.52
CA TYR A 351 -19.94 -28.53 -5.68
C TYR A 351 -19.82 -29.99 -6.07
N GLU A 352 -20.95 -30.61 -6.43
CA GLU A 352 -20.91 -31.90 -7.09
C GLU A 352 -20.25 -31.76 -8.47
N PRO A 353 -19.56 -32.81 -8.98
CA PRO A 353 -18.83 -32.73 -10.24
C PRO A 353 -19.66 -32.21 -11.42
N ASP A 354 -20.95 -32.58 -11.47
CA ASP A 354 -21.86 -32.16 -12.54
C ASP A 354 -22.24 -30.67 -12.44
N GLU A 355 -22.28 -30.09 -11.25
CA GLU A 355 -22.56 -28.66 -11.05
C GLU A 355 -21.34 -27.78 -11.32
N ALA A 356 -20.13 -28.26 -10.97
CA ALA A 356 -18.87 -27.51 -11.09
C ALA A 356 -18.46 -27.20 -12.53
N PHE A 357 -18.87 -28.03 -13.50
CA PHE A 357 -18.53 -27.88 -14.92
C PHE A 357 -19.72 -27.48 -15.82
N GLY A 358 -20.85 -27.08 -15.23
CA GLY A 358 -22.02 -26.64 -15.99
C GLY A 358 -22.81 -27.79 -16.61
N GLY A 359 -23.23 -28.76 -15.80
CA GLY A 359 -24.09 -29.87 -16.18
C GLY A 359 -25.49 -29.41 -16.58
N ASP A 360 -25.65 -29.10 -17.87
CA ASP A 360 -26.68 -29.70 -18.73
C ASP A 360 -26.41 -29.30 -20.20
N SER A 361 -25.40 -29.90 -20.83
CA SER A 361 -25.46 -30.08 -22.30
C SER A 361 -26.34 -31.30 -22.59
N LYS A 362 -27.64 -31.19 -22.30
CA LYS A 362 -28.61 -31.98 -23.07
C LYS A 362 -28.53 -31.45 -24.49
N SER A 363 -27.73 -32.12 -25.32
CA SER A 363 -27.79 -31.97 -26.75
C SER A 363 -29.23 -32.29 -27.18
N SER A 364 -30.04 -31.25 -27.34
CA SER A 364 -31.15 -31.33 -28.26
C SER A 364 -30.53 -31.61 -29.62
N SER A 365 -30.51 -32.87 -30.02
CA SER A 365 -30.25 -33.30 -31.39
C SER A 365 -31.36 -32.72 -32.27
N GLN A 366 -31.28 -31.44 -32.59
CA GLN A 366 -31.88 -30.90 -33.80
C GLN A 366 -30.94 -31.23 -34.94
N SER A 367 -31.32 -32.27 -35.67
CA SER A 367 -30.73 -32.67 -36.93
C SER A 367 -30.70 -31.47 -37.89
N PHE A 368 -29.51 -30.93 -38.14
CA PHE A 368 -29.26 -30.17 -39.36
C PHE A 368 -29.16 -31.16 -40.53
N SER A 369 -30.31 -31.61 -41.01
CA SER A 369 -30.46 -32.10 -42.37
C SER A 369 -31.27 -31.05 -43.11
N ASP A 370 -30.58 -30.23 -43.91
CA ASP A 370 -31.02 -29.87 -45.26
C ASP A 370 -29.89 -29.07 -45.95
N PRO A 371 -29.36 -29.54 -47.09
CA PRO A 371 -28.40 -28.78 -47.88
C PRO A 371 -29.15 -27.66 -48.63
N VAL A 372 -28.75 -26.42 -48.41
CA VAL A 372 -29.20 -25.29 -49.24
C VAL A 372 -28.57 -25.45 -50.63
N GLU A 373 -29.41 -25.78 -51.61
CA GLU A 373 -29.09 -25.67 -53.04
C GLU A 373 -28.71 -24.24 -53.38
N ILE A 374 -27.51 -24.05 -53.93
CA ILE A 374 -27.13 -22.82 -54.62
C ILE A 374 -27.65 -22.94 -56.04
N THR A 375 -28.66 -22.15 -56.38
CA THR A 375 -29.10 -21.92 -57.77
C THR A 375 -29.15 -20.42 -58.06
N GLY A 376 -28.61 -20.02 -59.21
CA GLY A 376 -28.85 -18.74 -59.89
C GLY A 376 -27.77 -17.69 -59.71
#